data_AF-A0A2M7D422-F1
#
_entry.id   AF-A0A2M7D422-F1
#
_cell.length_a   1.000
_cell.length_b   1.000
_cell.length_c   1.000
_cell.angle_alpha   90.00
_cell.angle_beta   90.00
_cell.angle_gamma   90.00
#
_symmetry.space_group_name_H-M   'P 1'
#
loop_
_entity.id
_entity.type
_entity.pdbx_description
1 polymer ?
#
loop_
_entity_poly.entity_id
_entity_poly.type
_entity_poly.pdbx_seq_one_letter_code
_entity_poly.pdbx_strand_id
1 'polypeptide(L)'
;MYAIAFDLTVAETEKHHPKGVSQAYTEIGAVLGEHGFRRVQGSLYVTDNEDMATLFLAIQALRTREWFPKSARDIRAFRIEQWSDFTAVVKS
;
A
#
# COMPACT_ATOMS: atom_id res chain seq x y z
N MET A 1 11.47 -10.71 0.17
CA MET A 1 10.32 -9.91 0.67
C MET A 1 9.82 -9.01 -0.46
N TYR A 2 8.52 -8.69 -0.50
CA TYR A 2 8.00 -7.64 -1.39
C TYR A 2 7.52 -6.43 -0.60
N ALA A 3 7.56 -5.26 -1.24
CA ALA A 3 6.93 -4.04 -0.75
C ALA A 3 6.03 -3.41 -1.80
N ILE A 4 4.95 -2.78 -1.34
CA ILE A 4 4.11 -1.87 -2.12
C ILE A 4 4.19 -0.50 -1.45
N ALA A 5 4.50 0.51 -2.25
CA ALA A 5 4.39 1.91 -1.87
C ALA A 5 3.44 2.62 -2.84
N PHE A 6 2.62 3.53 -2.33
CA PHE A 6 1.68 4.28 -3.15
C PHE A 6 1.47 5.67 -2.61
N ASP A 7 0.90 6.51 -3.46
CA ASP A 7 0.47 7.84 -3.11
C ASP A 7 -0.84 8.21 -3.79
N LEU A 8 -1.65 9.01 -3.11
CA LEU A 8 -2.97 9.41 -3.55
C LEU A 8 -3.02 10.92 -3.81
N THR A 9 -3.70 11.33 -4.88
CA THR A 9 -4.09 12.72 -5.07
C THR A 9 -5.25 13.02 -4.12
N VAL A 10 -5.01 13.83 -3.09
CA VAL A 10 -5.99 14.15 -2.03
C VAL A 10 -7.31 14.66 -2.61
N ALA A 11 -7.26 15.64 -3.51
CA ALA A 11 -8.45 16.23 -4.12
C ALA A 11 -9.29 15.23 -4.92
N GLU A 12 -8.65 14.35 -5.70
CA GLU A 12 -9.37 13.28 -6.42
C GLU A 12 -9.91 12.23 -5.45
N THR A 13 -9.17 11.92 -4.39
CA THR A 13 -9.62 10.96 -3.37
C THR A 13 -10.86 11.48 -2.63
N GLU A 14 -10.88 12.76 -2.25
CA GLU A 14 -12.06 13.41 -1.63
C GLU A 14 -13.28 13.39 -2.56
N LYS A 15 -13.05 13.51 -3.88
CA LYS A 15 -14.10 13.52 -4.88
C LYS A 15 -14.67 12.13 -5.19
N HIS A 16 -13.83 11.10 -5.24
CA HIS A 16 -14.23 9.76 -5.72
C HIS A 16 -14.44 8.75 -4.60
N HIS A 17 -13.83 8.93 -3.43
CA HIS A 17 -13.99 8.00 -2.30
C HIS A 17 -15.22 8.36 -1.46
N PRO A 18 -16.17 7.42 -1.22
CA PRO A 18 -17.47 7.74 -0.60
C PRO A 18 -17.38 8.23 0.86
N LYS A 19 -16.24 8.01 1.53
CA LYS A 19 -16.01 8.36 2.94
C LYS A 19 -14.77 9.24 3.15
N GLY A 20 -14.21 9.78 2.06
CA GLY A 20 -13.03 10.64 2.10
C GLY A 20 -11.69 9.92 2.34
N VAL A 21 -10.62 10.71 2.45
CA VAL A 21 -9.22 10.25 2.35
C VAL A 21 -8.81 9.30 3.47
N SER A 22 -9.16 9.60 4.73
CA SER A 22 -8.78 8.76 5.87
C SER A 22 -9.33 7.33 5.73
N GLN A 23 -10.57 7.21 5.28
CA GLN A 23 -11.17 5.90 5.04
C GLN A 23 -10.56 5.21 3.81
N ALA A 24 -10.14 5.96 2.79
CA ALA A 24 -9.44 5.41 1.63
C ALA A 24 -8.14 4.69 2.03
N TYR A 25 -7.32 5.29 2.89
CA TYR A 25 -6.12 4.64 3.45
C TYR A 25 -6.46 3.40 4.29
N THR A 26 -7.55 3.46 5.05
CA THR A 26 -8.03 2.31 5.84
C THR A 26 -8.46 1.15 4.95
N GLU A 27 -9.20 1.43 3.87
CA GLU A 27 -9.63 0.42 2.90
C GLU A 27 -8.45 -0.20 2.15
N ILE A 28 -7.48 0.61 1.70
CA ILE A 28 -6.25 0.08 1.09
C ILE A 28 -5.52 -0.85 2.06
N GLY A 29 -5.38 -0.45 3.33
CA GLY A 29 -4.75 -1.27 4.35
C GLY A 29 -5.45 -2.61 4.57
N ALA A 30 -6.78 -2.62 4.55
CA ALA A 30 -7.57 -3.85 4.64
C ALA A 30 -7.33 -4.76 3.42
N VAL A 31 -7.42 -4.23 2.19
CA VAL A 31 -7.18 -4.99 0.95
C VAL A 31 -5.78 -5.59 0.94
N LEU A 32 -4.76 -4.79 1.24
CA LEU A 32 -3.39 -5.28 1.28
C LEU A 32 -3.18 -6.33 2.39
N GLY A 33 -3.83 -6.15 3.54
CA GLY A 33 -3.83 -7.11 4.64
C GLY A 33 -4.41 -8.48 4.27
N GLU A 34 -5.49 -8.51 3.49
CA GLU A 34 -6.09 -9.76 2.96
C GLU A 34 -5.11 -10.56 2.08
N HIS A 35 -4.13 -9.88 1.46
CA HIS A 35 -3.07 -10.48 0.67
C HIS A 35 -1.75 -10.65 1.44
N GLY A 36 -1.77 -10.55 2.76
CA GLY A 36 -0.60 -10.78 3.61
C GLY A 36 0.43 -9.65 3.62
N PHE A 37 0.06 -8.45 3.16
CA PHE A 37 0.90 -7.26 3.28
C PHE A 37 0.59 -6.52 4.59
N ARG A 38 1.62 -6.31 5.42
CA ARG A 38 1.54 -5.54 6.66
C ARG A 38 2.05 -4.12 6.47
N ARG A 39 1.39 -3.15 7.10
CA ARG A 39 1.83 -1.75 7.08
C ARG A 39 3.11 -1.58 7.91
N VAL A 40 4.10 -0.88 7.37
CA VAL A 40 5.33 -0.52 8.11
C VAL A 40 5.29 0.94 8.53
N GLN A 41 5.19 1.84 7.56
CA GLN A 41 5.19 3.29 7.81
C GLN A 41 4.48 4.01 6.68
N GLY A 42 3.64 5.00 7.01
CA GLY A 42 2.96 5.81 5.99
C GLY A 42 2.17 4.94 5.01
N SER A 43 2.49 5.03 3.72
CA SER A 43 1.90 4.23 2.64
C SER A 43 2.75 3.03 2.22
N LEU A 44 3.73 2.62 3.03
CA LEU A 44 4.60 1.47 2.76
C LEU A 44 4.05 0.21 3.44
N TYR A 45 3.85 -0.82 2.62
CA TYR A 45 3.39 -2.13 3.04
C TYR A 45 4.38 -3.19 2.58
N VAL A 46 4.63 -4.20 3.40
CA VAL A 46 5.60 -5.27 3.12
C VAL A 46 4.99 -6.64 3.35
N THR A 47 5.49 -7.65 2.64
CA THR A 47 5.16 -9.05 2.89
C THR A 47 6.42 -9.91 2.78
N ASP A 48 6.54 -10.88 3.68
CA ASP A 48 7.61 -11.88 3.65
C ASP A 48 7.33 -12.97 2.59
N ASN A 49 6.11 -12.99 2.02
CA ASN A 49 5.77 -13.87 0.91
C ASN A 49 6.40 -13.37 -0.40
N GLU A 50 7.33 -14.16 -0.96
CA GLU A 50 8.01 -13.85 -2.23
C GLU A 50 7.30 -14.39 -3.48
N ASP A 51 6.08 -14.89 -3.33
CA ASP A 51 5.25 -15.27 -4.47
C ASP A 51 4.75 -14.03 -5.23
N MET A 52 5.24 -13.87 -6.45
CA MET A 52 4.83 -12.79 -7.34
C MET A 52 3.34 -12.83 -7.69
N ALA A 53 2.69 -14.00 -7.66
CA ALA A 53 1.25 -14.10 -7.88
C ALA A 53 0.47 -13.40 -6.76
N THR A 54 0.92 -13.52 -5.50
CA THR A 54 0.33 -12.81 -4.35
C THR A 54 0.44 -11.30 -4.51
N LEU A 55 1.60 -10.80 -4.95
CA LEU A 55 1.80 -9.38 -5.28
C LEU A 55 0.82 -8.92 -6.37
N PHE A 56 0.70 -9.69 -7.46
CA PHE A 56 -0.18 -9.35 -8.57
C PHE A 56 -1.66 -9.33 -8.17
N LEU A 57 -2.11 -10.31 -7.36
CA LEU A 57 -3.47 -10.37 -6.83
C LEU A 57 -3.78 -9.14 -5.96
N ALA A 58 -2.84 -8.70 -5.13
CA ALA A 58 -3.01 -7.50 -4.31
C ALA A 58 -3.20 -6.23 -5.17
N ILE A 59 -2.39 -6.06 -6.22
CA ILE A 59 -2.53 -4.93 -7.15
C ILE A 59 -3.86 -4.98 -7.90
N GLN A 60 -4.30 -6.17 -8.33
CA GLN A 60 -5.59 -6.34 -8.98
C GLN A 60 -6.76 -6.02 -8.04
N ALA A 61 -6.71 -6.45 -6.78
CA ALA A 61 -7.72 -6.14 -5.79
C ALA A 61 -7.82 -4.62 -5.54
N LEU A 62 -6.70 -3.91 -5.46
CA LEU A 62 -6.71 -2.45 -5.37
C LEU A 62 -7.32 -1.80 -6.63
N ARG A 63 -6.92 -2.26 -7.82
CA ARG A 63 -7.45 -1.75 -9.10
C ARG A 63 -8.97 -1.91 -9.22
N THR A 64 -9.55 -2.96 -8.63
CA THR A 64 -11.00 -3.18 -8.66
C THR A 64 -11.82 -2.21 -7.80
N ARG A 65 -11.18 -1.43 -6.92
CA ARG A 65 -11.86 -0.38 -6.16
C ARG A 65 -12.12 0.80 -7.10
N GLU A 66 -13.38 1.10 -7.42
CA GLU A 66 -13.75 2.08 -8.45
C GLU A 66 -13.11 3.47 -8.26
N TRP A 67 -12.90 3.87 -7.01
CA TRP A 67 -12.29 5.15 -6.64
C TRP A 67 -10.77 5.15 -6.78
N PHE A 68 -10.11 4.00 -6.67
CA PHE A 68 -8.66 3.89 -6.52
C PHE A 68 -7.90 4.29 -7.80
N PRO A 69 -8.25 3.79 -9.01
CA PRO A 69 -7.59 4.24 -10.25
C PRO A 69 -7.73 5.74 -10.53
N LYS A 70 -8.79 6.38 -10.03
CA LYS A 70 -9.02 7.83 -10.18
C LYS A 70 -8.22 8.65 -9.17
N SER A 71 -7.80 8.02 -8.07
CA SER A 71 -7.16 8.68 -6.93
C SER A 71 -5.67 8.41 -6.85
N ALA A 72 -5.19 7.28 -7.38
CA ALA A 72 -3.79 6.89 -7.34
C ALA A 72 -2.92 7.85 -8.16
N ARG A 73 -1.96 8.50 -7.50
CA ARG A 73 -0.95 9.36 -8.12
C ARG A 73 0.26 8.56 -8.59
N ASP A 74 0.72 7.65 -7.75
CA ASP A 74 1.83 6.72 -8.03
C ASP A 74 1.60 5.44 -7.21
N ILE A 75 1.96 4.29 -7.78
CA ILE A 75 1.99 3.01 -7.07
C ILE A 75 3.13 2.16 -7.65
N ARG A 76 3.95 1.59 -6.77
CA ARG A 76 5.13 0.78 -7.14
C ARG A 76 5.26 -0.41 -6.22
N ALA A 77 5.83 -1.47 -6.76
CA ALA A 77 6.24 -2.64 -6.00
C ALA A 77 7.75 -2.85 -6.11
N PHE A 78 8.35 -3.37 -5.04
CA PHE A 78 9.79 -3.60 -4.94
C PHE A 78 10.05 -4.98 -4.38
N ARG A 79 11.04 -5.69 -4.92
CA ARG A 79 11.65 -6.81 -4.23
C ARG A 79 12.67 -6.26 -3.24
N ILE A 80 12.51 -6.62 -1.97
CA ILE A 80 13.43 -6.24 -0.89
C ILE A 80 14.35 -7.44 -0.66
N GLU A 81 15.63 -7.24 -0.99
CA GLU A 81 16.70 -8.21 -0.71
C GLU A 81 17.18 -8.11 0.74
N GLN A 82 17.20 -6.91 1.31
CA GLN A 82 17.71 -6.64 2.65
C GLN A 82 16.85 -5.61 3.36
N TRP A 83 16.60 -5.83 4.64
CA TRP A 83 15.80 -4.95 5.50
C TRP A 83 16.55 -4.69 6.81
N SER A 84 16.64 -3.43 7.23
CA SER A 84 17.26 -3.04 8.50
C SER A 84 16.49 -1.88 9.12
N ASP A 85 16.18 -1.99 10.42
CA ASP A 85 15.53 -0.93 11.18
C ASP A 85 16.59 -0.12 11.95
N PHE A 86 16.78 1.14 11.55
CA PHE A 86 17.73 2.06 12.17
C PHE A 86 17.11 2.95 13.26
N THR A 87 15.84 2.74 13.64
CA THR A 87 15.14 3.61 14.61
C THR A 87 15.89 3.75 15.93
N ALA A 88 16.42 2.65 16.45
CA ALA A 88 17.19 2.66 17.69
C ALA A 88 18.50 3.45 17.56
N VAL A 89 19.20 3.33 16.43
CA VAL A 89 20.46 4.03 16.14
C VAL A 89 20.24 5.54 15.96
N VAL A 90 19.11 5.95 15.39
CA VAL A 90 18.79 7.38 15.21
C VAL A 90 18.33 8.03 16.53
N LYS A 91 17.75 7.26 17.46
CA LYS A 91 17.24 7.75 18.74
C LYS A 91 18.24 7.71 19.90
N SER A 92 19.38 7.02 19.73
CA SER A 92 20.46 6.98 20.72
C SER A 92 21.30 8.24 20.70
#